data_AF-A0A6J4RY01-F1
#
_entry.id   AF-A0A6J4RY01-F1
#
_cell.length_a   1.000
_cell.length_b   1.000
_cell.length_c   1.000
_cell.angle_alpha   90.00
_cell.angle_beta   90.00
_cell.angle_gamma   90.00
#
_symmetry.space_group_name_H-M   'P 1'
#
loop_
_entity.id
_entity.type
_entity.pdbx_description
1 polymer ?
#
loop_
_entity_poly.entity_id
_entity_poly.type
_entity_poly.pdbx_seq_one_letter_code
_entity_poly.pdbx_strand_id
1 'polypeptide(L)'
;MVRRYPMLTVVFYQTLFGAAAFLPLALLEAGSWRAPGPATVLLVGYLGLFCSLVAFWLYAHGLKGLDAGSAVNILNLVPVFGVLVAMVVLGEPIGVAQLIGGLVVMGGVTLGMKGPPRSTEKTAAITTEARIG
;
A
#
# COMPACT_ATOMS: atom_id res chain seq x y z
N MET A 1 -16.63 -12.64 19.58
CA MET A 1 -15.61 -13.40 18.79
C MET A 1 -15.43 -12.75 17.43
N VAL A 2 -14.44 -11.86 17.26
CA VAL A 2 -14.12 -11.29 15.94
C VAL A 2 -13.41 -12.38 15.14
N ARG A 3 -14.07 -12.91 14.11
CA ARG A 3 -13.46 -13.85 13.16
C ARG A 3 -12.24 -13.16 12.56
N ARG A 4 -11.04 -13.64 12.92
CA ARG A 4 -9.78 -13.25 12.28
C ARG A 4 -9.81 -13.77 10.85
N TYR A 5 -10.34 -12.98 9.93
CA TYR A 5 -10.12 -13.25 8.52
C TYR A 5 -8.62 -13.11 8.25
N PRO A 6 -7.97 -14.12 7.64
CA PRO A 6 -6.60 -13.97 7.20
C PRO A 6 -6.51 -12.73 6.32
N MET A 7 -5.54 -11.84 6.58
CA MET A 7 -5.30 -10.64 5.76
C MET A 7 -5.22 -11.00 4.26
N LEU A 8 -4.68 -12.18 3.96
CA LEU A 8 -4.59 -12.75 2.62
C LEU A 8 -5.95 -12.95 1.93
N THR A 9 -6.98 -13.37 2.68
CA THR A 9 -8.32 -13.62 2.13
C THR A 9 -8.97 -12.31 1.72
N VAL A 10 -8.83 -11.26 2.51
CA VAL A 10 -9.38 -9.93 2.18
C VAL A 10 -8.71 -9.36 0.93
N VAL A 11 -7.38 -9.42 0.86
CA VAL A 11 -6.61 -8.96 -0.30
C VAL A 11 -6.97 -9.77 -1.55
N PHE A 12 -7.10 -11.10 -1.43
CA PHE A 12 -7.49 -11.95 -2.56
C PHE A 12 -8.85 -11.56 -3.15
N TYR A 13 -9.88 -11.41 -2.31
CA TYR A 13 -11.20 -11.00 -2.79
C TYR A 13 -11.20 -9.57 -3.34
N GLN A 14 -10.44 -8.66 -2.73
CA GLN A 14 -10.29 -7.28 -3.22
C GLN A 14 -9.66 -7.25 -4.62
N THR A 15 -8.55 -7.96 -4.82
CA THR A 15 -7.88 -8.05 -6.12
C THR A 15 -8.74 -8.75 -7.15
N LEU A 16 -9.44 -9.83 -6.77
CA LEU A 16 -10.34 -10.56 -7.66
C LEU A 16 -11.51 -9.69 -8.13
N PHE A 17 -12.14 -8.96 -7.21
CA PHE A 17 -13.24 -8.06 -7.55
C PHE A 17 -12.77 -6.90 -8.41
N GLY A 18 -11.59 -6.32 -8.12
CA GLY A 18 -10.97 -5.29 -8.95
C GLY A 18 -10.67 -5.79 -10.36
N ALA A 19 -10.11 -6.99 -10.50
CA ALA A 19 -9.85 -7.62 -11.80
C ALA A 19 -11.15 -7.88 -12.57
N ALA A 20 -12.19 -8.39 -11.90
CA ALA A 20 -13.50 -8.62 -12.50
C ALA A 20 -14.17 -7.31 -12.95
N ALA A 21 -14.05 -6.23 -12.18
CA ALA A 21 -14.58 -4.91 -12.54
C ALA A 21 -13.81 -4.27 -13.71
N PHE A 22 -12.52 -4.59 -13.86
CA PHE A 22 -11.73 -4.15 -15.02
C PHE A 22 -12.04 -4.92 -16.30
N LEU A 23 -12.57 -6.14 -16.20
CA LEU A 23 -12.88 -6.99 -17.34
C LEU A 23 -13.86 -6.35 -18.34
N PRO A 24 -15.01 -5.77 -17.95
CA PRO A 24 -15.90 -5.09 -18.91
C PRO A 24 -15.24 -3.86 -19.55
N LEU A 25 -14.43 -3.10 -18.82
CA LEU A 25 -13.66 -1.97 -19.40
C LEU A 25 -12.66 -2.46 -20.44
N ALA A 26 -11.97 -3.57 -20.18
CA ALA A 26 -11.06 -4.19 -21.12
C ALA A 26 -11.77 -4.67 -22.40
N LEU A 27 -13.01 -5.16 -22.27
CA LEU A 27 -13.82 -5.58 -23.42
C LEU A 27 -14.33 -4.41 -24.26
N LEU A 28 -14.56 -3.23 -23.67
CA LEU A 28 -14.93 -2.02 -24.41
C LEU A 28 -13.78 -1.50 -25.31
N GLU A 29 -12.53 -1.69 -24.87
CA GLU A 29 -11.31 -1.39 -25.62
C GLU A 29 -10.86 -2.57 -26.52
N ALA A 30 -11.63 -3.66 -26.63
CA ALA A 30 -11.20 -4.82 -27.41
C ALA A 30 -10.97 -4.52 -28.91
N GLY A 31 -11.62 -3.50 -29.46
CA GLY A 31 -11.47 -3.08 -30.85
C GLY A 31 -10.11 -2.44 -31.20
N SER A 32 -9.40 -1.89 -30.21
CA SER A 32 -8.05 -1.30 -30.34
C SER A 32 -6.95 -2.24 -29.83
N TRP A 33 -7.31 -3.46 -29.40
CA TRP A 33 -6.43 -4.36 -28.69
C TRP A 33 -5.28 -4.87 -29.57
N ARG A 34 -4.05 -4.51 -29.19
CA ARG A 34 -2.83 -5.09 -29.76
C ARG A 34 -2.28 -6.13 -28.80
N ALA A 35 -2.03 -7.34 -29.32
CA ALA A 35 -1.37 -8.36 -28.53
C ALA A 35 -0.03 -7.81 -28.00
N PRO A 36 0.22 -7.85 -26.68
CA PRO A 36 1.45 -7.35 -26.11
C PRO A 36 2.63 -8.16 -26.65
N GLY A 37 3.70 -7.48 -27.04
CA GLY A 37 4.93 -8.14 -27.43
C GLY A 37 5.55 -8.92 -26.25
N PRO A 38 6.48 -9.86 -26.51
CA PRO A 38 7.13 -10.65 -25.46
C PRO A 38 7.83 -9.79 -24.40
N ALA A 39 8.38 -8.63 -24.80
CA ALA A 39 8.98 -7.67 -23.87
C ALA A 39 7.93 -7.05 -22.92
N THR A 40 6.75 -6.69 -23.42
CA THR A 40 5.66 -6.14 -22.62
C THR A 40 5.14 -7.17 -21.62
N VAL A 41 4.99 -8.43 -22.05
CA VAL A 41 4.60 -9.53 -21.15
C VAL A 41 5.65 -9.72 -20.04
N LEU A 42 6.94 -9.63 -20.37
CA LEU A 42 8.02 -9.73 -19.39
C LEU A 42 7.99 -8.56 -18.38
N LEU A 43 7.76 -7.33 -18.84
CA LEU A 43 7.66 -6.13 -17.99
C LEU A 43 6.45 -6.21 -17.04
N VAL A 44 5.29 -6.65 -17.54
CA VAL A 44 4.10 -6.87 -16.72
C VAL A 44 4.33 -7.99 -15.71
N GLY A 45 4.98 -9.08 -16.13
CA GLY A 45 5.39 -10.16 -15.25
C GLY A 45 6.34 -9.70 -14.14
N TYR A 46 7.33 -8.87 -14.48
CA TYR A 46 8.24 -8.25 -13.51
C TYR A 46 7.48 -7.38 -12.51
N LEU A 47 6.55 -6.54 -12.96
CA LEU A 47 5.75 -5.67 -12.08
C LEU A 47 4.84 -6.48 -11.14
N GLY A 48 4.21 -7.54 -11.64
CA GLY A 48 3.36 -8.42 -10.83
C GLY A 48 4.16 -9.24 -9.82
N LEU A 49 5.22 -9.92 -10.27
CA LEU A 49 5.96 -10.86 -9.45
C LEU A 49 6.93 -10.14 -8.50
N PHE A 50 7.74 -9.23 -9.02
CA PHE A 50 8.77 -8.57 -8.24
C PHE A 50 8.20 -7.39 -7.47
N CYS A 51 7.56 -6.43 -8.14
CA CYS A 51 7.05 -5.24 -7.45
C CYS A 51 5.86 -5.52 -6.52
N SER A 52 5.05 -6.56 -6.76
CA SER A 52 3.93 -6.89 -5.87
C SER A 52 4.25 -8.01 -4.88
N LEU A 53 4.57 -9.23 -5.34
CA LEU A 53 4.74 -10.36 -4.40
C LEU A 53 5.96 -10.20 -3.52
N VAL A 54 7.13 -9.88 -4.10
CA VAL A 54 8.38 -9.74 -3.30
C VAL A 54 8.27 -8.54 -2.37
N ALA A 55 7.77 -7.40 -2.84
CA ALA A 55 7.58 -6.23 -1.98
C ALA A 55 6.61 -6.49 -0.83
N PHE A 56 5.47 -7.15 -1.09
CA PHE A 56 4.51 -7.50 -0.04
C PHE A 56 5.07 -8.52 0.94
N TRP A 57 5.87 -9.47 0.46
CA TRP A 57 6.56 -10.43 1.33
C TRP A 57 7.60 -9.75 2.22
N LEU A 58 8.42 -8.86 1.68
CA LEU A 58 9.35 -8.02 2.44
C LEU A 58 8.62 -7.14 3.45
N TYR A 59 7.52 -6.52 3.05
CA TYR A 59 6.67 -5.71 3.93
C TYR A 59 6.14 -6.54 5.10
N ALA A 60 5.50 -7.67 4.82
CA ALA A 60 4.97 -8.56 5.83
C ALA A 60 6.08 -9.10 6.75
N HIS A 61 7.28 -9.34 6.22
CA HIS A 61 8.42 -9.80 7.00
C HIS A 61 9.02 -8.68 7.87
N GLY A 62 9.19 -7.48 7.31
CA GLY A 62 9.74 -6.31 8.01
C GLY A 62 8.84 -5.79 9.12
N LEU A 63 7.53 -6.04 9.04
CA LEU A 63 6.58 -5.72 10.09
C LEU A 63 6.41 -6.81 11.15
N LYS A 64 6.97 -8.02 10.95
CA LYS A 64 6.90 -9.08 11.97
C LYS A 64 7.66 -8.65 13.22
N GLY A 65 6.98 -8.68 14.37
CA GLY A 65 7.58 -8.37 15.66
C GLY A 65 7.63 -6.89 16.01
N LEU A 66 7.13 -5.99 15.14
CA LEU A 66 6.92 -4.59 15.50
C LEU A 66 5.59 -4.40 16.21
N ASP A 67 5.59 -3.60 17.28
CA ASP A 67 4.35 -3.11 17.86
C ASP A 67 3.63 -2.17 16.89
N ALA A 68 2.30 -2.05 17.05
CA ALA A 68 1.46 -1.23 16.17
C ALA A 68 1.95 0.22 16.06
N GLY A 69 2.47 0.82 17.15
CA GLY A 69 3.01 2.18 17.13
C GLY A 69 4.28 2.30 16.28
N SER A 70 5.22 1.36 16.42
CA SER A 70 6.46 1.34 15.64
C SER A 70 6.22 1.06 14.16
N ALA A 71 5.27 0.18 13.84
CA ALA A 71 4.89 -0.13 12.46
C ALA A 71 4.32 1.10 11.73
N VAL A 72 3.47 1.89 12.39
CA VAL A 72 2.93 3.14 11.83
C VAL A 72 4.03 4.16 11.56
N ASN A 73 5.01 4.28 12.47
CA ASN A 73 6.11 5.22 12.26
C ASN A 73 6.98 4.85 11.04
N ILE A 74 7.26 3.56 10.84
CA ILE A 74 7.96 3.07 9.64
C ILE A 74 7.14 3.31 8.37
N LEU A 75 5.83 3.07 8.42
CA LEU A 75 4.93 3.31 7.29
C LEU A 75 4.88 4.79 6.87
N ASN A 76 5.01 5.73 7.82
CA ASN A 76 5.08 7.15 7.51
C ASN A 76 6.37 7.56 6.79
N LEU A 77 7.45 6.77 6.88
CA LEU A 77 8.69 7.02 6.15
C LEU A 77 8.67 6.48 4.72
N VAL A 78 7.79 5.53 4.40
CA VAL A 78 7.61 4.98 3.05
C VAL A 78 7.49 6.08 1.98
N PRO A 79 6.64 7.11 2.11
CA PRO A 79 6.57 8.18 1.12
C PRO A 79 7.87 9.00 0.99
N VAL A 80 8.58 9.25 2.09
CA VAL A 80 9.85 10.00 2.06
C VAL A 80 10.92 9.22 1.29
N PHE A 81 11.11 7.95 1.63
CA PHE A 81 12.03 7.07 0.89
C PHE A 81 11.56 6.82 -0.54
N GLY A 82 10.26 6.72 -0.78
CA GLY A 82 9.68 6.55 -2.11
C GLY A 82 10.03 7.72 -3.04
N VAL A 83 9.92 8.96 -2.57
CA VAL A 83 10.35 10.14 -3.33
C VAL A 83 11.86 10.14 -3.56
N LEU A 84 12.66 9.87 -2.53
CA LEU A 84 14.12 9.83 -2.65
C LEU A 84 14.58 8.80 -3.69
N VAL A 85 14.05 7.57 -3.61
CA VAL A 85 14.37 6.50 -4.56
C VAL A 85 13.86 6.85 -5.95
N ALA A 86 12.67 7.44 -6.08
CA ALA A 86 12.17 7.89 -7.38
C ALA A 86 13.09 8.93 -8.02
N MET A 87 13.63 9.90 -7.27
CA MET A 87 14.58 10.89 -7.80
C MET A 87 15.86 10.23 -8.31
N VAL A 88 16.39 9.25 -7.57
CA VAL A 88 17.65 8.56 -7.91
C VAL A 88 17.48 7.60 -9.09
N VAL A 89 16.40 6.83 -9.10
CA VAL A 89 16.17 5.76 -10.10
C VAL A 89 15.66 6.32 -11.42
N LEU A 90 14.79 7.33 -11.40
CA LEU A 90 14.17 7.85 -12.62
C LEU A 90 15.15 8.72 -13.42
N GLY A 91 16.10 9.39 -12.75
CA GLY A 91 17.20 10.12 -13.39
C GLY A 91 16.81 11.31 -14.28
N GLU A 92 15.51 11.52 -14.52
CA GLU A 92 14.96 12.61 -15.31
C GLU A 92 14.61 13.84 -14.45
N PRO A 93 14.67 15.06 -15.02
CA PRO A 93 14.28 16.26 -14.30
C PRO A 93 12.82 16.17 -13.91
N ILE A 94 12.57 16.26 -12.61
CA ILE A 94 11.26 16.13 -12.00
C ILE A 94 10.34 17.20 -12.57
N GLY A 95 9.33 16.77 -13.31
CA GLY A 95 8.34 17.67 -13.87
C GLY A 95 7.55 18.38 -12.76
N VAL A 96 7.01 19.56 -13.07
CA VAL A 96 6.25 20.37 -12.11
C VAL A 96 5.12 19.57 -11.43
N ALA A 97 4.47 18.66 -12.17
CA ALA A 97 3.42 17.79 -11.64
C ALA A 97 3.93 16.81 -10.56
N GLN A 98 5.12 16.23 -10.73
CA GLN A 98 5.74 15.35 -9.74
C GLN A 98 6.18 16.15 -8.51
N LEU A 99 6.64 17.39 -8.70
CA LEU A 99 7.00 18.28 -7.60
C LEU A 99 5.78 18.62 -6.73
N ILE A 100 4.65 18.98 -7.37
CA ILE A 100 3.38 19.25 -6.68
C ILE A 100 2.89 18.00 -5.97
N GLY A 101 2.90 16.83 -6.63
CA GLY A 101 2.53 15.56 -6.02
C GLY A 101 3.39 15.21 -4.81
N GLY A 102 4.71 15.39 -4.90
CA GLY A 102 5.64 15.20 -3.80
C GLY A 102 5.37 16.14 -2.61
N LEU A 103 5.09 17.42 -2.88
CA LEU A 103 4.71 18.41 -1.87
C LEU A 103 3.41 18.03 -1.15
N VAL A 104 2.40 17.57 -1.89
CA VAL A 104 1.12 17.11 -1.31
C VAL A 104 1.33 15.89 -0.43
N VAL A 105 2.13 14.92 -0.88
CA VAL A 105 2.47 13.73 -0.09
C VAL A 105 3.21 14.12 1.20
N MET A 106 4.23 14.97 1.13
CA MET A 106 4.93 15.44 2.33
C MET A 106 4.01 16.23 3.28
N GLY A 107 3.13 17.07 2.74
CA GLY A 107 2.11 17.77 3.53
C GLY A 107 1.16 16.81 4.24
N GLY A 108 0.66 15.79 3.55
CA GLY A 108 -0.19 14.75 4.13
C GLY A 108 0.50 13.96 5.24
N VAL A 109 1.76 13.56 5.04
CA VAL A 109 2.54 12.81 6.03
C VAL A 109 2.79 13.66 7.27
N THR A 110 3.24 14.90 7.11
CA THR A 110 3.49 15.80 8.24
C THR A 110 2.23 16.13 9.03
N LEU A 111 1.06 16.20 8.37
CA LEU A 111 -0.22 16.37 9.04
C LEU A 111 -0.65 15.08 9.78
N GLY A 112 -0.45 13.91 9.18
CA GLY A 112 -0.74 12.61 9.79
C GLY A 112 0.13 12.31 11.01
N MET A 113 1.38 12.76 11.01
CA MET A 113 2.31 12.63 12.16
C MET A 113 1.90 13.49 13.37
N LYS A 114 1.10 14.55 13.18
CA LYS A 114 0.64 15.44 14.26
C LYS A 114 -0.64 14.94 14.94
N GLY A 115 -1.27 13.87 14.45
CA GLY A 115 -2.44 13.27 15.07
C GLY A 115 -2.07 12.50 16.35
N PRO A 116 -2.90 12.55 17.42
CA PRO A 116 -2.56 11.87 18.68
C PRO A 116 -2.40 10.36 18.47
N PRO A 117 -1.44 9.72 19.15
CA PRO A 117 -1.21 8.28 19.05
C PRO A 117 -2.45 7.52 19.53
N ARG A 118 -3.30 7.10 18.59
CA ARG A 118 -4.44 6.22 18.85
C ARG A 118 -3.97 4.78 19.01
N SER A 119 -3.37 4.43 20.14
CA SER A 119 -3.14 3.01 20.48
C SER A 119 -3.16 2.64 21.97
N THR A 120 -3.63 3.50 22.88
CA THR A 120 -3.70 3.10 24.31
C THR A 120 -5.10 3.18 24.91
N GLU A 121 -6.04 3.92 24.32
CA GLU A 121 -7.32 4.18 24.98
C GLU A 121 -8.32 3.01 24.92
N LYS A 122 -8.25 2.14 23.90
CA LYS A 122 -9.27 1.08 23.72
C LYS A 122 -9.01 -0.19 24.53
N THR A 123 -7.81 -0.40 25.07
CA THR A 123 -7.52 -1.55 25.95
C THR A 123 -7.90 -1.25 27.41
N ALA A 124 -7.78 0.00 27.86
CA ALA A 124 -8.18 0.40 29.21
C ALA A 124 -9.70 0.35 29.42
N ALA A 125 -10.50 0.69 28.39
CA ALA A 125 -11.96 0.64 28.47
C ALA A 125 -12.50 -0.80 28.62
N ILE A 126 -11.86 -1.79 27.97
CA ILE A 126 -12.31 -3.20 28.01
C ILE A 126 -11.94 -3.87 29.35
N THR A 127 -10.81 -3.50 29.96
CA THR A 127 -10.40 -4.05 31.26
C THR A 127 -11.18 -3.45 32.43
N THR A 128 -11.69 -2.21 32.31
CA THR A 128 -12.55 -1.61 33.34
C THR A 128 -13.93 -2.27 33.37
N GLU A 129 -14.56 -2.54 32.23
CA GLU A 129 -15.90 -3.18 32.21
C GLU A 129 -15.89 -4.65 32.64
N ALA A 130 -14.77 -5.35 32.50
CA ALA A 130 -14.62 -6.74 32.95
C ALA A 130 -14.37 -6.90 34.47
N ARG A 131 -14.19 -5.80 35.21
CA ARG A 131 -13.90 -5.83 36.67
C ARG A 131 -15.10 -5.43 37.53
N ILE A 132 -16.22 -5.07 36.91
CA ILE A 132 -17.45 -4.57 37.57
C ILE A 132 -18.69 -5.46 37.29
N GLY A 133 -18.51 -6.58 36.60
CA GLY A 133 -19.51 -7.65 36.47
C GLY A 133 -18.96 -8.96 37.02
#